data_AF-A0A2H9MBK6-F1
#
_entry.id   AF-A0A2H9MBK6-F1
#
_cell.length_a   1.000
_cell.length_b   1.000
_cell.length_c   1.000
_cell.angle_alpha   90.00
_cell.angle_beta   90.00
_cell.angle_gamma   90.00
#
_symmetry.space_group_name_H-M   'P 1'
#
loop_
_entity.id
_entity.type
_entity.pdbx_description
1 polymer ?
#
loop_
_entity_poly.entity_id
_entity_poly.type
_entity_poly.pdbx_seq_one_letter_code
_entity_poly.pdbx_strand_id
1 'polypeptide(L)'
;MTAFGRLAAAISVVRTALVKKNTLIPDAVPILDAAIGILLVVRQRGDRTGVWEITPEERSAVLAGIGVAEACIGVLDVALLAQTAVILQQQLAQE
;
A
#
# COMPACT_ATOMS: atom_id res chain seq x y z
N MET A 1 0.81 8.22 -14.45
CA MET A 1 0.89 7.40 -13.21
C MET A 1 1.26 8.32 -12.06
N THR A 2 0.31 8.70 -11.21
CA THR A 2 0.53 9.65 -10.10
C THR A 2 1.30 9.00 -8.95
N ALA A 3 2.04 9.79 -8.17
CA ALA A 3 2.87 9.30 -7.06
C ALA A 3 2.04 8.51 -6.01
N PHE A 4 0.80 8.92 -5.76
CA PHE A 4 -0.13 8.23 -4.84
C PHE A 4 -0.53 6.84 -5.33
N GLY A 5 -0.72 6.65 -6.64
CA GLY A 5 -1.01 5.32 -7.19
C GLY A 5 0.18 4.36 -7.06
N ARG A 6 1.41 4.86 -7.21
CA ARG A 6 2.62 4.07 -6.99
C ARG A 6 2.80 3.71 -5.51
N LEU A 7 2.49 4.64 -4.61
CA LEU A 7 2.54 4.39 -3.18
C LEU A 7 1.51 3.34 -2.74
N ALA A 8 0.26 3.46 -3.21
CA ALA A 8 -0.77 2.46 -2.94
C ALA A 8 -0.36 1.07 -3.44
N ALA A 9 0.21 0.98 -4.65
CA ALA A 9 0.71 -0.28 -5.19
C ALA A 9 1.84 -0.87 -4.32
N ALA A 10 2.79 -0.04 -3.86
CA ALA A 10 3.86 -0.49 -2.98
C ALA A 10 3.34 -1.03 -1.63
N ILE A 11 2.36 -0.37 -1.01
CA ILE A 11 1.73 -0.85 0.23
C ILE A 11 0.96 -2.16 -0.02
N SER A 12 0.29 -2.28 -1.18
CA SER A 12 -0.39 -3.53 -1.58
C SER A 12 0.57 -4.71 -1.74
N VAL A 13 1.79 -4.49 -2.23
CA VAL A 13 2.84 -5.51 -2.31
C VAL A 13 3.19 -6.03 -0.91
N VAL A 14 3.44 -5.13 0.04
CA VAL A 14 3.78 -5.48 1.42
C VAL A 14 2.62 -6.22 2.09
N ARG A 15 1.39 -5.72 1.95
CA ARG A 15 0.17 -6.35 2.44
C ARG A 15 -0.01 -7.77 1.91
N THR A 16 0.22 -7.97 0.61
CA THR A 16 0.08 -9.29 -0.02
C THR A 16 1.18 -10.25 0.42
N ALA A 17 2.41 -9.77 0.55
CA ALA A 17 3.54 -10.56 1.04
C ALA A 17 3.33 -10.98 2.52
N LEU A 18 2.75 -10.11 3.35
CA LEU A 18 2.41 -10.41 4.75
C LEU A 18 1.39 -11.52 4.89
N VAL A 19 0.31 -11.44 4.11
CA VAL A 19 -0.74 -12.47 4.08
C VAL A 19 -0.13 -13.80 3.63
N LYS A 20 0.71 -13.81 2.58
CA LYS A 20 1.38 -15.03 2.11
C LYS A 20 2.36 -15.62 3.12
N LYS A 21 3.07 -14.78 3.87
CA LYS A 21 4.05 -15.22 4.88
C LYS A 21 3.39 -15.62 6.21
N ASN A 22 2.08 -15.43 6.36
CA ASN A 22 1.34 -15.62 7.62
C ASN A 22 2.03 -14.90 8.79
N THR A 23 2.37 -13.63 8.58
CA THR A 23 3.14 -12.83 9.55
C THR A 23 2.39 -12.63 10.87
N LEU A 24 3.16 -12.64 11.96
CA LEU A 24 2.72 -12.51 13.35
C LEU A 24 2.47 -11.06 13.82
N ILE A 25 2.60 -10.05 12.96
CA ILE A 25 2.36 -8.65 13.35
C ILE A 25 0.84 -8.45 13.45
N PRO A 26 0.29 -8.29 14.67
CA PRO A 26 -1.15 -8.10 14.86
C PRO A 26 -1.58 -6.83 14.13
N ASP A 27 -2.76 -6.86 13.53
CA ASP A 27 -3.39 -5.71 12.88
C ASP A 27 -2.62 -5.09 11.70
N ALA A 28 -1.54 -5.71 11.22
CA ALA A 28 -0.76 -5.18 10.10
C ALA A 28 -1.59 -5.09 8.82
N VAL A 29 -2.35 -6.15 8.49
CA VAL A 29 -3.20 -6.20 7.29
C VAL A 29 -4.29 -5.11 7.31
N PRO A 30 -5.11 -4.96 8.36
CA PRO A 30 -6.13 -3.91 8.38
C PRO A 30 -5.54 -2.50 8.38
N ILE A 31 -4.38 -2.25 9.01
CA ILE A 31 -3.71 -0.95 8.95
C ILE A 31 -3.22 -0.63 7.53
N LEU A 32 -2.65 -1.61 6.84
CA LEU A 32 -2.21 -1.45 5.45
C LEU A 32 -3.39 -1.27 4.49
N ASP A 33 -4.48 -2.02 4.67
CA ASP A 33 -5.70 -1.89 3.87
C ASP A 33 -6.34 -0.50 4.04
N ALA A 34 -6.33 0.05 5.26
CA ALA A 34 -6.80 1.42 5.52
C ALA A 34 -5.94 2.47 4.78
N ALA A 35 -4.61 2.34 4.83
CA ALA A 35 -3.71 3.24 4.12
C ALA A 35 -3.85 3.14 2.59
N ILE A 36 -3.98 1.93 2.04
CA ILE A 36 -4.26 1.71 0.61
C ILE A 36 -5.58 2.39 0.22
N GLY A 37 -6.64 2.18 1.01
CA GLY A 37 -7.95 2.76 0.77
C GLY A 37 -7.89 4.29 0.69
N ILE A 38 -7.22 4.95 1.63
CA ILE A 38 -7.06 6.40 1.64
C ILE A 38 -6.27 6.88 0.42
N LEU A 39 -5.16 6.22 0.07
CA LEU A 39 -4.38 6.60 -1.10
C LEU A 39 -5.15 6.45 -2.41
N LEU A 40 -6.03 5.45 -2.51
CA LEU A 40 -6.93 5.28 -3.65
C LEU A 40 -8.02 6.36 -3.68
N VAL A 41 -8.58 6.74 -2.53
CA VAL A 41 -9.55 7.85 -2.43
C VAL A 41 -8.91 9.17 -2.82
N VAL A 42 -7.71 9.47 -2.31
CA VAL A 42 -6.93 10.67 -2.66
C VAL A 42 -6.60 10.68 -4.15
N ARG A 43 -6.25 9.53 -4.73
CA ARG A 43 -6.05 9.40 -6.17
C ARG A 43 -7.34 9.69 -6.93
N GLN A 44 -8.45 9.04 -6.60
CA GLN A 44 -9.74 9.25 -7.28
C GLN A 44 -10.21 10.70 -7.17
N ARG A 45 -10.04 11.31 -5.99
CA ARG A 45 -10.31 12.73 -5.76
C ARG A 45 -9.46 13.59 -6.69
N GLY A 46 -8.14 13.39 -6.69
CA GLY A 46 -7.22 14.16 -7.54
C GLY A 46 -7.44 13.93 -9.04
N ASP A 47 -7.77 12.71 -9.46
CA ASP A 47 -8.11 12.39 -10.86
C ASP A 47 -9.39 13.14 -11.31
N ARG A 48 -10.33 13.41 -10.39
CA ARG A 48 -11.58 14.13 -10.65
C ARG A 48 -11.46 15.65 -10.51
N THR A 49 -10.71 16.13 -9.52
CA THR A 49 -10.67 17.56 -9.14
C THR A 49 -9.38 18.26 -9.54
N GLY A 50 -8.34 17.52 -9.95
CA GLY A 50 -7.00 18.06 -10.15
C GLY A 50 -6.27 18.44 -8.86
N VAL A 51 -6.78 18.01 -7.69
CA VAL A 51 -6.19 18.34 -6.38
C VAL A 51 -5.77 17.05 -5.67
N TRP A 52 -4.45 16.86 -5.55
CA TRP A 52 -3.85 15.69 -4.89
C TRP A 52 -3.32 16.07 -3.50
N GLU A 53 -4.25 16.35 -2.59
CA GLU A 53 -3.95 16.64 -1.19
C GLU A 53 -4.41 15.49 -0.31
N ILE A 54 -3.69 15.24 0.78
CA ILE A 54 -4.08 14.35 1.87
C ILE A 54 -4.54 15.25 3.01
N THR A 55 -5.73 15.02 3.56
CA THR A 55 -6.20 15.80 4.71
C THR A 55 -5.42 15.43 5.98
N PRO A 56 -5.36 16.29 7.00
CA PRO A 56 -4.69 15.97 8.26
C PRO A 56 -5.18 14.67 8.91
N GLU A 57 -6.48 14.37 8.76
CA GLU A 57 -7.12 13.16 9.28
C GLU A 57 -6.68 11.92 8.49
N GLU A 58 -6.62 12.02 7.16
CA GLU A 58 -6.15 10.97 6.26
C GLU A 58 -4.66 10.68 6.45
N ARG A 59 -3.86 11.72 6.77
CA ARG A 59 -2.40 11.64 6.95
C ARG A 59 -2.01 10.67 8.05
N SER A 60 -2.73 10.66 9.18
CA SER A 60 -2.40 9.80 10.31
C SER A 60 -2.45 8.31 9.93
N ALA A 61 -3.49 7.91 9.20
CA ALA A 61 -3.66 6.55 8.73
C ALA A 61 -2.66 6.16 7.63
N VAL A 62 -2.31 7.08 6.72
CA VAL A 62 -1.25 6.83 5.72
C VAL A 62 0.11 6.66 6.39
N LEU A 63 0.47 7.49 7.37
CA LEU A 63 1.72 7.38 8.10
C LEU A 63 1.78 6.10 8.94
N ALA A 64 0.67 5.71 9.58
CA ALA A 64 0.58 4.43 10.28
C ALA A 64 0.79 3.25 9.33
N GLY A 65 0.19 3.28 8.14
CA GLY A 65 0.41 2.29 7.09
C GLY A 65 1.86 2.20 6.63
N ILE A 66 2.53 3.34 6.44
CA ILE A 66 3.96 3.37 6.06
C ILE A 66 4.81 2.76 7.18
N GLY A 67 4.60 3.15 8.45
CA GLY A 67 5.37 2.62 9.56
C GLY A 67 5.19 1.10 9.74
N VAL A 68 3.97 0.60 9.57
CA VAL A 68 3.72 -0.86 9.56
C VAL A 68 4.40 -1.50 8.37
N ALA A 69 4.33 -0.91 7.17
CA ALA A 69 4.99 -1.46 5.99
C ALA A 69 6.52 -1.57 6.18
N GLU A 70 7.14 -0.57 6.79
CA GLU A 70 8.58 -0.57 7.12
C GLU A 70 8.93 -1.66 8.14
N ALA A 71 8.14 -1.79 9.21
CA ALA A 71 8.30 -2.87 10.18
C ALA A 71 8.18 -4.26 9.53
N CYS A 72 7.31 -4.37 8.52
CA CYS A 72 7.10 -5.58 7.75
C CYS A 72 8.26 -5.87 6.79
N ILE A 73 8.87 -4.85 6.17
CA ILE A 73 10.05 -5.04 5.30
C ILE A 73 11.20 -5.68 6.08
N GLY A 74 11.41 -5.33 7.35
CA GLY A 74 12.44 -5.95 8.19
C GLY A 74 12.24 -7.45 8.45
N VAL A 75 11.02 -7.95 8.30
CA VAL A 75 10.68 -9.37 8.48
C VAL A 75 10.34 -10.08 7.17
N LEU A 76 10.18 -9.38 6.06
CA LEU A 76 9.85 -9.95 4.75
C LEU A 76 11.11 -10.25 3.94
N ASP A 77 11.07 -11.34 3.19
CA ASP A 77 12.17 -11.68 2.28
C ASP A 77 12.10 -10.77 1.05
N VAL A 78 13.22 -10.16 0.68
CA VAL A 78 13.35 -9.30 -0.52
C VAL A 78 12.89 -10.05 -1.78
N ALA A 79 13.14 -11.36 -1.87
CA ALA A 79 12.68 -12.19 -2.98
C ALA A 79 11.16 -12.32 -3.03
N LEU A 80 10.50 -12.39 -1.86
CA LEU A 80 9.03 -12.44 -1.75
C LEU A 80 8.39 -11.10 -2.13
N LEU A 81 9.00 -9.99 -1.74
CA LEU A 81 8.58 -8.64 -2.14
C LEU A 81 8.69 -8.46 -3.66
N ALA A 82 9.81 -8.86 -4.25
CA ALA A 82 10.03 -8.78 -5.71
C ALA A 82 9.02 -9.64 -6.49
N GLN A 83 8.79 -10.89 -6.08
CA GLN A 83 7.76 -11.75 -6.71
C GLN A 83 6.37 -11.14 -6.59
N THR A 84 6.03 -10.61 -5.42
CA THR A 84 4.71 -10.03 -5.18
C THR A 84 4.49 -8.76 -6.01
N ALA A 85 5.53 -7.94 -6.18
CA ALA A 85 5.52 -6.79 -7.08
C ALA A 85 5.30 -7.19 -8.54
N VAL A 86 5.98 -8.23 -9.02
CA VAL A 86 5.80 -8.74 -10.39
C VAL A 86 4.36 -9.24 -10.62
N ILE A 87 3.80 -10.01 -9.68
CA ILE A 87 2.43 -10.52 -9.78
C ILE A 87 1.42 -9.37 -9.83
N LEU A 88 1.54 -8.39 -8.93
CA LEU A 88 0.63 -7.25 -8.89
C LEU A 88 0.77 -6.36 -10.13
N GLN A 89 1.98 -6.19 -10.63
CA GLN A 89 2.23 -5.43 -11.86
C GLN A 89 1.65 -6.12 -13.09
N GLN A 90 1.69 -7.46 -13.15
CA GLN A 90 1.07 -8.24 -14.21
C GLN A 90 -0.47 -8.16 -14.15
N GLN A 91 -1.06 -8.20 -12.96
CA GLN A 91 -2.51 -8.07 -12.78
C GLN A 91 -3.00 -6.68 -13.20
N LEU A 92 -2.28 -5.62 -12.83
CA LEU A 92 -2.61 -4.24 -13.21
C LEU A 92 -2.38 -3.93 -14.71
N ALA A 93 -1.63 -4.78 -15.43
CA ALA A 93 -1.38 -4.64 -16.87
C ALA A 93 -2.40 -5.41 -17.73
N GLN A 94 -3.24 -6.24 -17.12
CA GLN A 94 -4.30 -6.99 -17.79
C GLN A 94 -5.70 -6.37 -17.64
N GLU A 95 -5.82 -5.28 -16.87
CA GLU A 95 -7.02 -4.41 -16.80
C GLU A 95 -6.83 -3.14 -17.65
#